data_AF-A0A7K0A081-F1
#
_entry.id   AF-A0A7K0A081-F1
#
_cell.length_a   1.000
_cell.length_b   1.000
_cell.length_c   1.000
_cell.angle_alpha   90.00
_cell.angle_beta   90.00
_cell.angle_gamma   90.00
#
_symmetry.space_group_name_H-M   'P 1'
#
loop_
_entity.id
_entity.type
_entity.pdbx_description
1 polymer ?
#
loop_
_entity_poly.entity_id
_entity_poly.type
_entity_poly.pdbx_seq_one_letter_code
_entity_poly.pdbx_strand_id
1 'polypeptide(L)' 'MKVASVVAPLVESIVGSDLPVRVRCWDGSGFGPASVATTLRFNSPDALRRLLYAPGAGP' A
#
# COMPACT_ATOMS: atom_id res chain seq x y z
N MET A 1 -2.05 11.26 -12.61
CA MET A 1 -2.32 9.85 -12.20
C MET A 1 -1.98 9.73 -10.71
N LYS A 2 -2.77 9.04 -9.89
CA LYS A 2 -2.48 8.87 -8.45
C LYS A 2 -1.76 7.56 -8.21
N VAL A 3 -0.80 7.51 -7.30
CA VAL A 3 -0.09 6.27 -6.96
C VAL A 3 -1.07 5.23 -6.39
N ALA A 4 -2.04 5.65 -5.59
CA ALA A 4 -3.05 4.76 -5.01
C ALA A 4 -3.81 3.94 -6.06
N SER A 5 -4.13 4.51 -7.23
CA SER A 5 -4.84 3.77 -8.29
C SER A 5 -3.98 2.68 -8.95
N VAL A 6 -2.65 2.80 -8.88
CA VAL A 6 -1.72 1.78 -9.39
C VAL A 6 -1.46 0.70 -8.32
N VAL A 7 -1.39 1.10 -7.06
CA VAL A 7 -1.06 0.21 -5.93
C VAL A 7 -2.26 -0.62 -5.46
N ALA A 8 -3.48 -0.08 -5.52
CA ALA A 8 -4.70 -0.75 -5.06
C ALA A 8 -4.88 -2.17 -5.63
N PRO A 9 -4.88 -2.41 -6.95
CA PRO A 9 -5.09 -3.76 -7.49
C PRO A 9 -4.00 -4.74 -7.08
N LEU A 10 -2.77 -4.25 -6.87
CA LEU A 10 -1.66 -5.09 -6.42
C LEU A 10 -1.82 -5.49 -4.96
N VAL A 11 -2.26 -4.58 -4.10
CA VAL A 11 -2.53 -4.87 -2.69
C VAL A 11 -3.74 -5.80 -2.53
N GLU A 12 -4.81 -5.58 -3.29
CA GLU A 12 -5.99 -6.46 -3.33
C GLU A 12 -5.62 -7.88 -3.78
N SER A 13 -4.67 -8.04 -4.70
CA SER A 13 -4.20 -9.38 -5.13
C SER A 13 -3.49 -10.18 -4.04
N ILE A 14 -2.96 -9.50 -3.01
CA ILE A 14 -2.22 -10.11 -1.90
C ILE A 14 -3.12 -10.33 -0.68
N VAL A 15 -3.94 -9.34 -0.35
CA VAL A 15 -4.73 -9.29 0.90
C VAL A 15 -6.19 -9.71 0.69
N GLY A 16 -6.68 -9.67 -0.55
CA GLY A 16 -8.10 -9.78 -0.88
C GLY A 16 -8.79 -8.42 -0.97
N SER A 17 -10.05 -8.42 -1.39
CA SER A 17 -10.85 -7.20 -1.64
C SER A 17 -11.35 -6.50 -0.38
N ASP A 18 -11.43 -7.21 0.75
CA ASP A 18 -11.79 -6.62 2.04
C ASP A 18 -10.51 -6.28 2.81
N LEU A 19 -9.95 -5.12 2.48
CA LEU A 19 -8.72 -4.63 3.08
C LEU A 19 -8.97 -4.22 4.54
N PRO A 20 -8.46 -4.97 5.54
CA PRO A 20 -8.63 -4.64 6.95
C PRO A 20 -7.68 -3.52 7.38
N VAL A 21 -7.13 -2.77 6.41
CA VAL A 21 -6.18 -1.69 6.59
C VAL A 21 -6.44 -0.58 5.58
N ARG A 22 -6.22 0.65 6.00
CA ARG A 22 -6.14 1.80 5.09
C ARG A 22 -4.73 1.91 4.51
N VAL A 23 -4.58 2.23 3.23
CA VAL A 23 -3.27 2.43 2.62
C VAL A 23 -3.05 3.89 2.23
N ARG A 24 -1.87 4.43 2.54
CA ARG A 24 -1.42 5.78 2.14
C ARG A 24 -0.09 5.72 1.39
N CYS A 25 -0.04 6.41 0.26
CA CYS A 25 1.12 6.53 -0.60
C CYS A 25 1.90 7.83 -0.34
N TRP A 26 3.15 7.87 -0.81
CA TRP A 26 4.06 9.01 -0.66
C TRP A 26 3.60 10.27 -1.42
N ASP A 27 2.75 10.13 -2.44
CA ASP A 27 2.13 11.24 -3.17
C ASP A 27 0.89 11.82 -2.45
N GLY A 28 0.60 11.35 -1.22
CA GLY A 28 -0.56 11.75 -0.41
C GLY A 28 -1.86 11.03 -0.77
N SER A 29 -1.89 10.27 -1.87
CA SER A 29 -3.05 9.47 -2.23
C SER A 29 -3.22 8.25 -1.31
N GLY A 30 -4.40 7.63 -1.31
CA GLY A 30 -4.68 6.44 -0.51
C GLY A 30 -5.97 5.76 -0.91
N PHE A 31 -6.16 4.54 -0.41
CA PHE A 31 -7.33 3.69 -0.64
C PHE A 31 -7.65 2.86 0.61
N GLY A 32 -8.81 2.20 0.59
CA GLY A 32 -9.35 1.43 1.73
C GLY A 32 -10.27 2.25 2.65
N PRO A 33 -11.02 1.57 3.53
CA PRO A 33 -12.06 2.20 4.34
C PRO A 33 -11.47 3.19 5.36
N ALA A 34 -12.12 4.34 5.53
CA ALA A 34 -11.73 5.30 6.57
C ALA A 34 -12.15 4.87 7.99
N SER A 35 -13.05 3.89 8.10
CA SER A 35 -13.53 3.29 9.35
C SER A 35 -12.51 2.38 10.03
N VAL A 36 -11.49 1.94 9.30
CA VAL A 36 -10.45 1.05 9.81
C VAL A 36 -9.40 1.85 10.60
N ALA A 37 -9.12 1.41 11.82
CA ALA A 37 -8.17 2.08 12.72
C ALA A 37 -6.71 1.97 12.25
N THR A 38 -6.37 0.92 11.50
CA THR A 38 -5.00 0.62 11.07
C THR A 38 -4.68 1.23 9.71
N THR A 39 -3.58 1.97 9.60
CA THR A 39 -3.10 2.55 8.35
C THR A 39 -1.68 2.07 8.00
N LEU A 40 -1.52 1.45 6.82
CA LEU A 40 -0.24 1.15 6.19
C LEU A 40 0.23 2.36 5.36
N ARG A 41 1.44 2.84 5.61
CA ARG A 41 2.02 3.99 4.90
C ARG A 41 3.26 3.60 4.11
N PHE A 42 3.22 3.82 2.80
CA PHE A 42 4.41 3.78 1.95
C PHE A 42 5.09 5.16 1.99
N ASN A 43 6.19 5.25 2.71
CA ASN A 43 6.92 6.52 2.88
C ASN A 43 7.76 6.92 1.66
N SER A 44 8.08 5.97 0.77
CA SER A 44 8.83 6.24 -0.46
C SER A 44 8.49 5.24 -1.56
N PRO A 45 8.73 5.58 -2.85
CA PRO A 45 8.66 4.63 -3.96
C PRO A 45 9.58 3.43 -3.78
N ASP A 46 10.75 3.64 -3.17
CA ASP A 46 11.77 2.59 -3.04
C ASP A 46 11.37 1.54 -2.01
N ALA A 47 10.63 1.92 -0.96
CA ALA A 47 10.05 0.96 -0.03
C ALA A 47 9.08 0.00 -0.74
N LEU A 48 8.26 0.52 -1.67
CA LEU A 48 7.38 -0.32 -2.48
C LEU A 48 8.17 -1.21 -3.44
N ARG A 49 9.17 -0.66 -4.15
CA ARG A 49 10.05 -1.46 -5.02
C ARG A 49 10.72 -2.60 -4.26
N ARG A 50 11.22 -2.32 -3.05
CA ARG A 50 11.83 -3.32 -2.18
C ARG A 50 10.83 -4.40 -1.78
N LEU A 51 9.60 -4.03 -1.40
CA LEU A 51 8.57 -5.00 -1.07
C LEU A 51 8.25 -5.95 -2.24
N LEU A 52 8.24 -5.43 -3.48
CA LEU A 52 7.91 -6.20 -4.68
C LEU A 52 9.03 -7.15 -5.10
N TYR A 53 10.29 -6.70 -5.05
CA TYR A 53 11.42 -7.44 -5.62
C TYR A 53 12.32 -8.12 -4.58
N ALA A 54 12.24 -7.72 -3.31
CA ALA A 54 13.03 -8.26 -2.20
C ALA A 54 12.27 -8.18 -0.85
N PRO A 55 11.07 -8.80 -0.75
CA PRO A 55 10.32 -8.81 0.51
C PRO A 55 11.12 -9.50 1.62
N GLY A 56 11.10 -8.95 2.84
CA GLY A 56 11.77 -9.52 4.01
C GLY A 56 13.27 -9.24 4.12
N ALA A 57 13.90 -8.72 3.07
CA ALA A 57 15.27 -8.23 3.15
C ALA A 57 15.27 -6.88 3.85
N GLY A 58 14.99 -6.76 5.16
CA GLY A 58 15.16 -5.49 5.90
C GLY A 58 16.61 -4.99 5.87
N PRO A 59 16.97 -3.88 6.54
CA PRO A 59 18.36 -3.69 6.93
C PRO A 59 18.89 -4.91 7.71
#